data_AF-A0A2V7ERW2-F1
#
_entry.id   AF-A0A2V7ERW2-F1
#
_cell.length_a   1.000
_cell.length_b   1.000
_cell.length_c   1.000
_cell.angle_alpha   90.00
_cell.angle_beta   90.00
_cell.angle_gamma   90.00
#
_symmetry.space_group_name_H-M   'P 1'
#
loop_
_entity.id
_entity.type
_entity.pdbx_description
1 polymer ?
#
loop_
_entity_poly.entity_id
_entity_poly.type
_entity_poly.pdbx_seq_one_letter_code
_entity_poly.pdbx_strand_id
1 'polypeptide(L)'
;MPVTAKLSRKFYETFGDEIANELVNWFNDVDATYRADLRELNELNFARFDAKLEQRFAQSEAGWERRMAELRVEIQKSRADLVKWMFLFWAPTALGVLGTGAGVISLLLRN
;
A
#
# COMPACT_ATOMS: atom_id res chain seq x y z
N MET A 1 29.25 16.35 12.93
CA MET A 1 30.51 16.96 13.40
C MET A 1 30.66 16.70 14.89
N PRO A 2 31.84 16.32 15.40
CA PRO A 2 32.07 16.16 16.83
C PRO A 2 31.91 17.50 17.53
N VAL A 3 31.27 17.51 18.70
CA VAL A 3 31.25 18.69 19.57
C VAL A 3 32.41 18.51 20.52
N THR A 4 33.44 19.33 20.40
CA THR A 4 34.48 19.39 21.42
C THR A 4 33.95 20.25 22.56
N ALA A 5 33.54 19.63 23.65
CA ALA A 5 33.23 20.37 24.86
C ALA A 5 34.49 21.11 25.34
N LYS A 6 34.31 22.37 25.73
CA LYS A 6 35.39 23.20 26.29
C LYS A 6 34.86 23.86 27.55
N LEU A 7 35.65 23.81 28.61
CA LEU A 7 35.34 24.49 29.86
C LEU A 7 35.93 25.90 29.86
N SER A 8 35.40 26.78 30.72
CA SER A 8 35.90 28.15 30.83
C SER A 8 37.28 28.20 31.48
N ARG A 9 38.12 29.16 31.10
CA ARG A 9 39.48 29.32 31.68
C ARG A 9 39.48 29.45 33.20
N LYS A 10 38.48 30.12 33.78
CA LYS A 10 38.28 30.24 35.23
C LYS A 10 38.10 28.87 35.91
N PHE A 11 37.51 27.90 35.22
CA PHE A 11 37.35 26.54 35.73
C PHE A 11 38.71 25.84 35.82
N TYR A 12 39.55 25.95 34.78
CA TYR A 12 40.94 25.45 34.79
C TYR A 12 41.77 26.09 35.91
N GLU A 13 41.64 27.41 36.10
CA GLU A 13 42.35 28.13 37.18
C GLU A 13 41.89 27.72 38.59
N THR A 14 40.61 27.35 38.75
CA THR A 14 40.04 26.99 40.06
C THR A 14 40.30 25.52 40.42
N PHE A 15 40.20 24.61 39.45
CA PHE A 15 40.23 23.16 39.67
C PHE A 15 41.50 22.48 39.14
N GLY A 16 42.36 23.23 38.43
CA GLY A 16 43.57 22.70 37.80
C GLY A 16 43.31 22.07 36.44
N ASP A 17 44.36 22.01 35.62
CA ASP A 17 44.28 21.48 34.26
C ASP A 17 43.94 19.99 34.22
N GLU A 18 44.42 19.22 35.19
CA GLU A 18 44.19 17.76 35.25
C GLU A 18 42.70 17.42 35.38
N ILE A 19 42.04 17.95 36.41
CA ILE A 19 40.62 17.72 36.67
C ILE A 19 39.76 18.25 35.52
N ALA A 20 40.08 19.44 34.99
CA ALA A 20 39.33 20.03 33.90
C ALA A 20 39.44 19.21 32.60
N ASN A 21 40.62 18.68 32.28
CA ASN A 21 40.82 17.83 31.12
C ASN A 21 40.14 16.47 31.26
N GLU A 22 40.16 15.86 32.45
CA GLU A 22 39.45 14.60 32.72
C GLU A 22 37.94 14.75 32.47
N LEU A 23 37.34 15.83 32.97
CA LEU A 23 35.92 16.11 32.77
C LEU A 23 35.57 16.35 31.28
N VAL A 24 36.41 17.09 30.55
CA VAL A 24 36.22 17.32 29.11
C VAL A 24 36.31 16.01 28.33
N ASN A 25 37.29 15.17 28.64
CA ASN A 25 37.47 13.88 27.98
C ASN A 25 36.27 12.97 28.24
N TRP A 26 35.84 12.85 29.49
CA TRP A 26 34.65 12.08 29.85
C TRP A 26 33.40 12.57 29.11
N PHE A 27 33.17 13.89 29.04
CA PHE A 27 32.01 14.43 28.32
C PHE A 27 32.06 14.12 26.83
N ASN A 28 33.23 14.25 26.20
CA ASN A 28 33.40 13.96 24.78
C ASN A 28 33.19 12.46 24.50
N ASP A 29 33.65 11.56 25.38
CA ASP A 29 33.44 10.12 25.26
C ASP A 29 31.96 9.74 25.40
N VAL A 30 31.25 10.39 26.34
CA VAL A 30 29.80 10.21 26.50
C VAL A 30 29.04 10.73 25.29
N ASP A 31 29.36 11.92 24.74
CA ASP A 31 28.71 12.44 23.51
C ASP A 31 28.96 11.52 22.32
N ALA A 32 30.19 11.00 22.17
CA ALA A 32 30.53 10.08 21.11
C ALA A 32 29.73 8.76 21.20
N THR A 33 29.65 8.18 22.40
CA THR A 33 28.91 6.95 22.66
C THR A 33 27.41 7.15 22.41
N TYR A 34 26.83 8.20 22.99
CA TYR A 34 25.40 8.47 22.84
C TYR A 34 24.99 8.72 21.39
N ARG A 35 25.83 9.39 20.60
CA ARG A 35 25.59 9.57 19.16
C ARG A 35 25.70 8.28 18.38
N ALA A 36 26.62 7.39 18.75
CA ALA A 36 26.72 6.07 18.16
C ALA A 36 25.45 5.26 18.45
N ASP A 37 25.02 5.21 19.70
CA ASP A 37 23.80 4.51 20.14
C ASP A 37 22.56 5.09 19.45
N LEU A 38 22.44 6.42 19.35
CA LEU A 38 21.33 7.05 18.64
C LEU A 38 21.30 6.68 17.16
N ARG A 39 22.45 6.62 16.50
CA ARG A 39 22.53 6.18 15.10
C ARG A 39 22.14 4.72 14.95
N GLU A 40 22.67 3.85 15.81
CA GLU A 40 22.33 2.42 15.78
C GLU A 40 20.84 2.19 16.01
N LEU A 41 20.26 2.84 17.03
CA LEU A 41 18.82 2.77 17.30
C LEU A 41 18.00 3.33 16.14
N ASN A 42 18.46 4.41 15.52
CA ASN A 42 17.79 5.01 14.38
C ASN A 42 17.81 4.08 13.16
N GLU A 43 18.96 3.51 12.82
CA GLU A 43 19.14 2.53 11.75
C GLU A 43 18.29 1.28 11.99
N LEU A 44 18.31 0.72 13.20
CA LEU A 44 17.50 -0.44 13.57
C LEU A 44 16.00 -0.15 13.47
N ASN A 45 15.56 1.02 13.94
CA ASN A 45 14.16 1.42 13.86
C ASN A 45 13.72 1.69 12.43
N PHE A 46 14.57 2.33 11.61
CA PHE A 46 14.28 2.53 10.19
C PHE A 46 14.18 1.20 9.44
N ALA A 47 15.10 0.26 9.66
CA ALA A 47 15.04 -1.06 9.04
C ALA A 47 13.75 -1.82 9.43
N ARG A 48 13.36 -1.76 10.70
CA ARG A 48 12.08 -2.35 11.17
C ARG A 48 10.86 -1.67 10.57
N PHE A 49 10.91 -0.34 10.46
CA PHE A 49 9.83 0.45 9.87
C PHE A 49 9.66 0.14 8.38
N ASP A 50 10.76 0.10 7.64
CA ASP A 50 10.80 -0.23 6.22
C ASP A 50 10.24 -1.63 5.94
N ALA A 51 10.72 -2.64 6.67
CA ALA A 51 10.20 -4.01 6.56
C ALA A 51 8.69 -4.10 6.87
N LYS A 52 8.20 -3.34 7.86
CA LYS A 52 6.78 -3.31 8.19
C LYS A 52 5.96 -2.58 7.13
N LEU A 53 6.50 -1.52 6.54
CA LEU A 53 5.85 -0.83 5.42
C LEU A 53 5.74 -1.74 4.21
N GLU A 54 6.83 -2.38 3.81
CA GLU A 54 6.86 -3.31 2.68
C GLU A 54 5.85 -4.45 2.90
N GLN A 55 5.81 -5.03 4.10
CA GLN A 55 4.81 -6.03 4.46
C GLN A 55 3.36 -5.51 4.30
N ARG A 56 3.08 -4.28 4.76
CA ARG A 56 1.74 -3.67 4.66
C ARG A 56 1.37 -3.35 3.21
N PHE A 57 2.32 -2.91 2.39
CA PHE A 57 2.12 -2.70 0.96
C PHE A 57 1.80 -4.01 0.25
N ALA A 58 2.57 -5.07 0.48
CA ALA A 58 2.31 -6.39 -0.10
C ALA A 58 0.93 -6.94 0.31
N GLN A 59 0.52 -6.77 1.58
CA GLN A 59 -0.83 -7.15 2.03
C GLN A 59 -1.93 -6.32 1.34
N SER A 60 -1.69 -5.03 1.13
CA SER A 60 -2.64 -4.14 0.46
C SER A 60 -2.80 -4.51 -1.02
N GLU A 61 -1.69 -4.77 -1.71
CA GLU A 61 -1.65 -5.22 -3.10
C GLU A 61 -2.39 -6.54 -3.26
N ALA A 62 -2.08 -7.55 -2.44
CA ALA A 62 -2.79 -8.83 -2.46
C ALA A 62 -4.30 -8.67 -2.19
N GLY A 63 -4.67 -7.78 -1.27
CA GLY A 63 -6.08 -7.46 -1.00
C GLY A 63 -6.76 -6.78 -2.19
N TRP A 64 -6.05 -5.90 -2.90
CA TRP A 64 -6.54 -5.23 -4.10
C TRP A 64 -6.72 -6.20 -5.27
N GLU A 65 -5.72 -7.04 -5.54
CA GLU A 65 -5.79 -8.07 -6.57
C GLU A 65 -6.97 -9.02 -6.34
N ARG A 66 -7.18 -9.45 -5.10
CA ARG A 66 -8.33 -10.28 -4.72
C ARG A 66 -9.66 -9.59 -5.03
N ARG A 67 -9.83 -8.34 -4.58
CA ARG A 67 -11.07 -7.58 -4.84
C ARG A 67 -11.30 -7.39 -6.34
N MET A 68 -10.24 -7.13 -7.12
CA MET A 68 -10.34 -7.01 -8.57
C MET A 68 -10.72 -8.33 -9.23
N ALA A 69 -10.21 -9.47 -8.74
CA ALA A 69 -10.61 -10.79 -9.23
C ALA A 69 -12.09 -11.07 -8.90
N GLU A 70 -12.53 -10.77 -7.68
CA GLU A 70 -13.93 -10.92 -7.25
C GLU A 70 -14.87 -10.04 -8.10
N LEU A 71 -14.53 -8.77 -8.33
CA LEU A 71 -15.30 -7.86 -9.19
C LEU A 71 -15.37 -8.35 -10.64
N ARG A 72 -14.28 -8.89 -11.20
CA ARG A 72 -14.31 -9.47 -12.56
C ARG A 72 -15.31 -10.62 -12.64
N VAL A 73 -15.34 -11.50 -11.65
CA VAL A 73 -16.29 -12.62 -11.60
C VAL A 73 -17.73 -12.10 -11.49
N GLU A 74 -17.97 -11.12 -10.63
CA GLU A 74 -19.30 -10.54 -10.45
C GLU A 74 -19.81 -9.84 -11.72
N ILE A 75 -18.94 -9.13 -12.44
CA ILE A 75 -19.26 -8.52 -13.74
C ILE A 75 -19.57 -9.60 -14.79
N GLN A 76 -18.82 -10.70 -14.85
CA GLN A 76 -19.13 -11.78 -15.79
C GLN A 76 -20.47 -12.44 -15.46
N LYS A 77 -20.78 -12.63 -14.17
CA LYS A 77 -22.06 -13.16 -13.73
C LYS A 77 -23.21 -12.23 -14.10
N SER A 78 -23.11 -10.95 -13.77
CA SER A 78 -24.15 -9.97 -14.10
C SER A 78 -24.35 -9.84 -15.61
N ARG A 79 -23.26 -9.87 -16.41
CA ARG A 79 -23.34 -9.91 -17.87
C ARG A 79 -24.07 -11.15 -18.37
N ALA A 80 -23.75 -12.33 -17.85
CA ALA A 80 -24.40 -13.57 -18.24
C ALA A 80 -25.90 -13.56 -17.90
N ASP A 81 -26.25 -13.05 -16.72
CA ASP A 81 -27.64 -12.94 -16.29
C ASP A 81 -28.40 -11.90 -17.12
N LEU A 82 -27.80 -10.76 -17.45
CA LEU A 82 -28.38 -9.78 -18.38
C LEU A 82 -28.66 -10.39 -19.76
N VAL A 83 -27.73 -11.18 -20.30
CA VAL A 83 -27.92 -11.86 -21.59
C VAL A 83 -29.07 -12.87 -21.51
N LYS A 84 -29.15 -13.68 -20.44
CA LYS A 84 -30.27 -14.60 -20.24
C LYS A 84 -31.61 -13.86 -20.18
N TRP A 85 -31.68 -12.77 -19.43
CA TRP A 85 -32.89 -11.96 -19.32
C TRP A 85 -33.27 -11.30 -20.63
N MET A 86 -32.29 -10.86 -21.42
CA MET A 86 -32.54 -10.35 -22.78
C MET A 86 -33.22 -11.44 -23.63
N PHE A 87 -32.72 -12.67 -23.64
CA PHE A 87 -33.36 -13.76 -24.39
C PHE A 87 -34.77 -14.08 -23.88
N LEU A 88 -34.95 -14.19 -22.56
CA LEU A 88 -36.26 -14.45 -21.96
C LEU A 88 -37.27 -13.36 -22.30
N PHE A 89 -36.86 -12.10 -22.22
CA PHE A 89 -37.70 -10.95 -22.51
C PHE A 89 -38.07 -10.86 -24.00
N TRP A 90 -37.11 -11.09 -24.90
CA TRP A 90 -37.32 -10.91 -26.34
C TRP A 90 -37.85 -12.15 -27.06
N ALA A 91 -37.79 -13.35 -26.48
CA ALA A 91 -38.23 -14.59 -27.14
C ALA A 91 -39.69 -14.57 -27.62
N PRO A 92 -40.69 -14.09 -26.84
CA PRO A 92 -42.07 -14.01 -27.31
C PRO A 92 -42.23 -13.09 -28.54
N THR A 93 -41.57 -11.93 -28.53
CA THR A 93 -41.60 -10.98 -29.67
C THR A 93 -40.98 -11.61 -30.91
N ALA A 94 -39.83 -12.28 -30.78
CA ALA A 94 -39.18 -12.96 -31.89
C ALA A 94 -40.07 -14.06 -32.48
N LEU A 95 -40.70 -14.88 -31.63
CA LEU A 95 -41.66 -15.92 -32.07
C LEU A 95 -42.87 -15.33 -32.78
N GLY A 96 -43.41 -14.21 -32.28
CA GLY A 96 -44.53 -13.52 -32.91
C GLY A 96 -44.20 -13.02 -34.33
N VAL A 97 -43.03 -12.39 -34.51
CA VAL A 97 -42.56 -11.91 -35.82
C VAL A 97 -42.32 -13.06 -36.80
N LEU A 98 -41.74 -14.18 -36.33
CA LEU A 98 -41.56 -15.36 -37.17
C LEU A 98 -42.90 -15.98 -37.57
N GLY A 99 -43.85 -16.06 -36.64
CA GLY A 99 -45.19 -16.60 -36.88
C GLY A 99 -45.98 -15.78 -37.90
N THR A 100 -45.93 -14.45 -37.80
CA THR A 100 -46.60 -13.57 -38.77
C THR A 100 -45.98 -13.69 -40.16
N GLY A 101 -44.65 -13.70 -40.26
CA GLY A 101 -43.93 -13.90 -41.52
C GLY A 101 -44.29 -15.23 -42.20
N ALA A 102 -44.28 -16.33 -41.46
CA ALA A 102 -44.67 -17.65 -41.99
C ALA A 102 -46.14 -17.69 -42.47
N GLY A 103 -47.05 -17.06 -41.72
CA GLY A 103 -48.46 -16.95 -42.11
C GLY A 103 -48.66 -16.19 -43.41
N VAL A 104 -47.95 -15.08 -43.62
CA VAL A 104 -47.99 -14.30 -44.87
C VAL A 104 -47.45 -15.12 -46.05
N ILE A 105 -46.32 -15.81 -45.88
CA ILE A 105 -45.74 -16.66 -46.94
C ILE A 105 -46.72 -17.78 -47.33
N SER A 106 -47.35 -18.42 -46.35
CA SER A 106 -48.33 -19.48 -46.60
C SER A 106 -49.54 -18.99 -47.41
N LEU A 107 -50.02 -17.76 -47.14
CA LEU A 107 -51.10 -17.14 -47.92
C LEU A 107 -50.67 -16.84 -49.36
N LEU A 108 -49.44 -16.37 -49.58
CA LEU A 108 -48.93 -16.07 -50.92
C LEU A 108 -48.73 -17.32 -51.78
N LEU A 109 -48.39 -18.46 -51.17
CA LEU A 109 -48.23 -19.74 -51.88
C LEU A 109 -49.56 -20.44 -52.19
N ARG A 110 -50.66 -19.99 -51.58
CA ARG A 110 -51.99 -20.60 -51.72
C ARG A 110 -52.86 -19.92 -52.80
N ASN A 111 -52.46 -18.74 -53.26
CA ASN A 111 -53.04 -18.06 -54.44
C ASN A 111 -52.26 -18.42 -55.71
#